data_AF-A0A8I0FEG3-F1
#
_entry.id   AF-A0A8I0FEG3-F1
#
_cell.length_a   1.000
_cell.length_b   1.000
_cell.length_c   1.000
_cell.angle_alpha   90.00
_cell.angle_beta   90.00
_cell.angle_gamma   90.00
#
_symmetry.space_group_name_H-M   'P 1'
#
loop_
_entity.id
_entity.type
_entity.pdbx_description
1 polymer ?
#
loop_
_entity_poly.entity_id
_entity_poly.type
_entity_poly.pdbx_seq_one_letter_code
_entity_poly.pdbx_strand_id
1 'polypeptide(L)'
;MRHYDVQLIGGITLHEGKIAEMRTGEGKTLMGTLACYLNALSGEGVHVITVNDYLAQRDAELNRPLFEFLGLSIGTIYSMQEPAEKAAAYLADITYGTNNEFGFDYLRDNMVFSLAEKKQRGLHYAIIDEVDSILIDEARTPLIISGQSEDSSHLYT
;
A
#
# COMPACT_ATOMS: atom_id res chain seq x y z
N MET A 1 -3.64 -19.58 13.67
CA MET A 1 -4.93 -19.86 13.00
C MET A 1 -4.66 -20.68 11.75
N ARG A 2 -5.62 -21.49 11.27
CA ARG A 2 -5.49 -22.26 10.03
C ARG A 2 -6.46 -21.68 9.00
N HIS A 3 -6.00 -21.49 7.76
CA HIS A 3 -6.88 -21.08 6.66
C HIS A 3 -7.96 -22.13 6.37
N TYR A 4 -9.16 -21.66 6.07
CA TYR A 4 -10.25 -22.49 5.55
C TYR A 4 -10.16 -22.60 4.02
N ASP A 5 -10.83 -23.61 3.44
CA ASP A 5 -10.80 -23.87 1.99
C ASP A 5 -11.29 -22.67 1.18
N VAL A 6 -12.32 -21.95 1.67
CA VAL A 6 -12.81 -20.73 1.02
C VAL A 6 -11.78 -19.60 1.02
N GLN A 7 -10.92 -19.54 2.04
CA GLN A 7 -9.82 -18.57 2.11
C GLN A 7 -8.68 -18.97 1.15
N LEU A 8 -8.44 -20.27 0.93
CA LEU A 8 -7.50 -20.72 -0.11
C LEU A 8 -7.96 -20.31 -1.50
N ILE A 9 -9.25 -20.47 -1.81
CA ILE A 9 -9.84 -20.02 -3.08
C ILE A 9 -9.70 -18.49 -3.22
N GLY A 10 -9.97 -17.73 -2.15
CA GLY A 10 -9.77 -16.29 -2.12
C GLY A 10 -8.31 -15.90 -2.40
N GLY A 11 -7.35 -16.57 -1.76
CA GLY A 11 -5.92 -16.32 -1.96
C GLY A 11 -5.46 -16.57 -3.39
N ILE A 12 -5.93 -17.67 -4.01
CA ILE A 12 -5.67 -17.97 -5.43
C ILE A 12 -6.26 -16.86 -6.32
N THR A 13 -7.51 -16.46 -6.04
CA THR A 13 -8.20 -15.41 -6.79
C THR A 13 -7.45 -14.08 -6.76
N LEU A 14 -6.93 -13.69 -5.59
CA LEU A 14 -6.10 -12.49 -5.46
C LEU A 14 -4.80 -12.61 -6.25
N HIS A 15 -4.10 -13.75 -6.17
CA HIS A 15 -2.87 -13.97 -6.93
C HIS A 15 -3.09 -13.93 -8.45
N GLU A 16 -4.24 -14.38 -8.94
CA GLU A 16 -4.64 -14.25 -10.35
C GLU A 16 -5.02 -12.81 -10.78
N GLY A 17 -4.90 -11.82 -9.89
CA GLY A 17 -5.19 -10.42 -10.17
C GLY A 17 -6.69 -10.10 -10.27
N LYS A 18 -7.53 -10.85 -9.55
CA LYS A 18 -8.99 -10.69 -9.55
C LYS A 18 -9.50 -10.23 -8.18
N ILE A 19 -10.76 -9.79 -8.14
CA ILE A 19 -11.47 -9.43 -6.91
C ILE A 19 -11.99 -10.70 -6.24
N ALA A 20 -11.56 -10.95 -5.01
CA ALA A 20 -12.10 -12.01 -4.16
C ALA A 20 -13.27 -11.46 -3.31
N GLU A 21 -14.49 -11.56 -3.82
CA GLU A 21 -15.69 -11.16 -3.08
C GLU A 21 -15.98 -12.15 -1.94
N MET A 22 -15.73 -11.73 -0.71
CA MET A 22 -16.01 -12.49 0.51
C MET A 22 -16.87 -11.64 1.44
N ARG A 23 -17.86 -12.25 2.09
CA ARG A 23 -18.72 -11.56 3.06
C ARG A 23 -17.91 -11.12 4.29
N THR A 24 -18.37 -10.07 4.96
CA THR A 24 -17.78 -9.63 6.23
C THR A 24 -17.76 -10.78 7.23
N GLY A 25 -16.60 -11.00 7.87
CA GLY A 25 -16.41 -12.10 8.82
C GLY A 25 -15.79 -13.37 8.23
N GLU A 26 -15.67 -13.49 6.90
CA GLU A 26 -15.03 -14.66 6.24
C GLU A 26 -13.49 -14.66 6.37
N GLY A 27 -12.92 -13.64 7.00
CA GLY A 27 -11.49 -13.55 7.29
C GLY A 27 -10.63 -13.07 6.11
N LYS A 28 -11.07 -12.01 5.39
CA LYS A 28 -10.31 -11.35 4.31
C LYS A 28 -8.87 -11.04 4.71
N THR A 29 -8.65 -10.52 5.92
CA THR A 29 -7.31 -10.19 6.44
C THR A 29 -6.36 -11.39 6.47
N LEU A 30 -6.83 -12.54 6.98
CA LEU A 30 -6.03 -13.76 6.99
C LEU A 30 -5.88 -14.34 5.57
N MET A 31 -6.94 -14.31 4.76
CA MET A 31 -6.92 -14.78 3.37
C MET A 31 -5.86 -14.05 2.53
N GLY A 32 -5.78 -12.72 2.65
CA GLY A 32 -4.84 -11.88 1.90
C GLY A 32 -3.38 -12.26 2.12
N THR A 33 -3.04 -12.83 3.29
CA THR A 33 -1.66 -13.25 3.60
C THR A 33 -1.10 -14.28 2.61
N LEU A 34 -1.96 -15.12 2.00
CA LEU A 34 -1.56 -16.14 1.04
C LEU A 34 -0.97 -15.52 -0.23
N ALA A 35 -1.69 -14.56 -0.81
CA ALA A 35 -1.27 -13.85 -2.01
C ALA A 35 -0.13 -12.87 -1.71
N CYS A 36 -0.17 -12.19 -0.55
CA CYS A 36 0.94 -11.34 -0.13
C CYS A 36 2.25 -12.12 -0.03
N TYR A 37 2.25 -13.25 0.68
CA TYR A 37 3.46 -14.05 0.87
C TYR A 37 4.03 -14.50 -0.48
N LEU A 38 3.21 -15.12 -1.31
CA LEU A 38 3.65 -15.66 -2.60
C LEU A 38 4.26 -14.60 -3.50
N ASN A 39 3.60 -13.44 -3.65
CA ASN A 39 4.09 -12.37 -4.52
C ASN A 39 5.30 -11.63 -3.90
N ALA A 40 5.42 -11.58 -2.57
CA ALA A 40 6.57 -10.97 -1.92
C ALA A 40 7.88 -11.76 -2.13
N LEU A 41 7.81 -13.06 -2.45
CA LEU A 41 8.99 -13.90 -2.72
C LEU A 41 9.83 -13.44 -3.93
N SER A 42 9.27 -12.62 -4.83
CA SER A 42 10.04 -12.03 -5.94
C SER A 42 11.06 -10.99 -5.46
N GLY A 43 10.87 -10.42 -4.26
CA GLY A 43 11.64 -9.27 -3.76
C GLY A 43 11.25 -7.93 -4.41
N GLU A 44 10.31 -7.93 -5.36
CA GLU A 44 9.88 -6.70 -6.06
C GLU A 44 8.83 -5.92 -5.26
N GLY A 45 8.17 -6.59 -4.31
CA GLY A 45 7.32 -5.96 -3.32
C GLY A 45 5.83 -6.13 -3.47
N VAL A 46 5.13 -6.05 -2.33
CA VAL A 46 3.68 -6.07 -2.27
C VAL A 46 3.15 -4.87 -1.49
N HIS A 47 2.22 -4.13 -2.09
CA HIS A 47 1.48 -3.06 -1.42
C HIS A 47 0.13 -3.59 -0.91
N VAL A 48 -0.16 -3.42 0.37
CA VAL A 48 -1.47 -3.71 0.96
C VAL A 48 -2.15 -2.39 1.28
N ILE A 49 -3.20 -2.09 0.53
CA ILE A 49 -3.90 -0.81 0.57
C ILE A 49 -5.18 -0.99 1.38
N THR A 50 -5.37 -0.13 2.37
CA THR A 50 -6.56 -0.10 3.23
C THR A 50 -7.19 1.30 3.20
N VAL A 51 -8.41 1.43 3.74
CA VAL A 51 -9.17 2.69 3.70
C VAL A 51 -8.70 3.74 4.72
N ASN A 52 -7.92 3.38 5.75
CA ASN A 52 -7.38 4.34 6.71
C ASN A 52 -6.13 3.84 7.44
N ASP A 53 -5.37 4.78 8.00
CA ASP A 53 -4.09 4.51 8.68
C ASP A 53 -4.22 3.54 9.87
N TYR A 54 -5.33 3.59 10.61
CA TYR A 54 -5.56 2.67 11.72
C TYR A 54 -5.67 1.22 11.25
N LEU A 55 -6.42 0.97 10.17
CA LEU A 55 -6.55 -0.37 9.60
C LEU A 55 -5.22 -0.85 8.98
N ALA A 56 -4.51 0.03 8.27
CA ALA A 56 -3.17 -0.28 7.75
C ALA A 56 -2.23 -0.74 8.87
N GLN A 57 -2.12 0.05 9.94
CA GLN A 57 -1.25 -0.26 11.06
C GLN A 57 -1.71 -1.52 11.82
N ARG A 58 -3.01 -1.65 12.09
CA ARG A 58 -3.57 -2.82 12.78
C ARG A 58 -3.28 -4.10 12.01
N ASP A 59 -3.51 -4.12 10.70
CA ASP A 59 -3.35 -5.32 9.88
C ASP A 59 -1.89 -5.65 9.61
N ALA A 60 -1.02 -4.64 9.51
CA ALA A 60 0.42 -4.83 9.52
C ALA A 60 0.87 -5.54 10.80
N GLU A 61 0.50 -5.03 11.98
CA GLU A 61 0.90 -5.63 13.26
C GLU A 61 0.26 -7.00 13.52
N LEU A 62 -0.99 -7.21 13.08
CA LEU A 62 -1.66 -8.51 13.21
C LEU A 62 -0.94 -9.59 12.39
N ASN A 63 -0.46 -9.25 11.19
CA ASN A 63 0.19 -10.19 10.28
C ASN A 63 1.71 -10.23 10.45
N ARG A 64 2.32 -9.27 11.14
CA ARG A 64 3.76 -9.19 11.40
C ARG A 64 4.36 -10.49 11.92
N PRO A 65 3.82 -11.13 12.97
CA PRO A 65 4.39 -12.37 13.48
C PRO A 65 4.42 -13.49 12.44
N LEU A 66 3.45 -13.53 11.52
CA LEU A 66 3.38 -14.54 10.47
C LEU A 66 4.47 -14.31 9.40
N PHE A 67 4.56 -13.08 8.89
CA PHE A 67 5.51 -12.78 7.81
C PHE A 67 6.96 -12.78 8.31
N GLU A 68 7.23 -12.25 9.51
CA GLU A 68 8.57 -12.28 10.10
C GLU A 68 9.00 -13.73 10.42
N PHE A 69 8.07 -14.57 10.88
CA PHE A 69 8.33 -16.01 11.05
C PHE A 69 8.74 -16.68 9.72
N LEU A 70 8.18 -16.23 8.60
CA LEU A 70 8.51 -16.71 7.26
C LEU A 70 9.69 -15.97 6.62
N GLY A 71 10.36 -15.07 7.36
CA GLY A 71 11.55 -14.35 6.91
C GLY A 71 11.28 -13.13 6.04
N LEU A 72 10.03 -12.62 6.00
CA LEU A 72 9.67 -11.41 5.28
C LEU A 72 9.52 -10.22 6.24
N SER A 73 9.87 -9.04 5.75
CA SER A 73 9.75 -7.76 6.45
C SER A 73 8.45 -7.04 6.11
N ILE A 74 7.92 -6.28 7.07
CA ILE A 74 6.73 -5.43 6.89
C ILE A 74 7.03 -3.99 7.26
N GLY A 75 6.68 -3.07 6.35
CA GLY A 75 6.64 -1.63 6.59
C GLY A 75 5.20 -1.09 6.60
N THR A 76 4.98 0.04 7.28
CA THR A 76 3.74 0.79 7.21
C THR A 76 4.05 2.23 6.81
N ILE A 77 3.29 2.78 5.86
CA ILE A 77 3.33 4.19 5.49
C ILE A 77 2.12 4.92 6.06
N TYR A 78 2.34 6.14 6.52
CA TYR A 78 1.29 7.00 7.07
C TYR A 78 1.61 8.48 6.82
N SER A 79 0.63 9.34 7.07
CA SER A 79 0.74 10.77 6.80
C SER A 79 1.79 11.45 7.67
N MET A 80 2.52 12.41 7.11
CA MET A 80 3.57 13.18 7.81
C MET A 80 4.71 12.32 8.39
N GLN A 81 4.91 11.10 7.89
CA GLN A 81 6.03 10.24 8.25
C GLN A 81 7.37 10.86 7.79
N GLU A 82 8.41 10.68 8.60
CA GLU A 82 9.75 11.18 8.28
C GLU A 82 10.28 10.56 6.98
N PRO A 83 10.94 11.32 6.08
CA PRO A 83 11.35 10.82 4.76
C PRO A 83 12.27 9.59 4.78
N ALA A 84 13.09 9.43 5.82
CA ALA A 84 13.97 8.28 5.97
C ALA A 84 13.20 7.03 6.42
N GLU A 85 12.24 7.21 7.33
CA GLU A 85 11.37 6.14 7.82
C GLU A 85 10.45 5.64 6.70
N LYS A 86 9.85 6.56 5.94
CA LYS A 86 9.01 6.23 4.79
C LYS A 86 9.78 5.46 3.71
N ALA A 87 11.02 5.88 3.41
CA ALA A 87 11.89 5.13 2.49
C ALA A 87 12.15 3.70 3.00
N ALA A 88 12.43 3.53 4.29
CA ALA A 88 12.63 2.20 4.89
C ALA A 88 11.36 1.34 4.82
N ALA A 89 10.16 1.93 5.00
CA ALA A 89 8.89 1.21 4.89
C ALA A 89 8.63 0.65 3.47
N TYR A 90 9.03 1.38 2.41
CA TYR A 90 8.94 0.92 1.03
C TYR A 90 10.00 -0.14 0.65
N LEU A 91 11.09 -0.24 1.42
CA LEU A 91 12.11 -1.28 1.24
C LEU A 91 11.72 -2.62 1.87
N ALA A 92 10.70 -2.66 2.72
CA ALA A 92 10.18 -3.90 3.28
C ALA A 92 9.60 -4.81 2.18
N ASP A 93 9.51 -6.12 2.38
CA ASP A 93 8.93 -7.04 1.39
C ASP A 93 7.44 -6.75 1.16
N ILE A 94 6.73 -6.36 2.23
CA ILE A 94 5.33 -5.99 2.22
C ILE A 94 5.16 -4.61 2.86
N THR A 95 4.44 -3.71 2.18
CA THR A 95 4.18 -2.35 2.68
C THR A 95 2.68 -2.14 2.83
N TYR A 96 2.23 -1.81 4.04
CA TYR A 96 0.84 -1.43 4.33
C TYR A 96 0.67 0.08 4.27
N GLY A 97 -0.48 0.55 3.80
CA GLY A 97 -0.78 1.98 3.75
C GLY A 97 -2.18 2.29 3.25
N THR A 98 -2.46 3.57 3.08
CA THR A 98 -3.70 4.05 2.44
C THR A 98 -3.47 4.40 0.99
N ASN A 99 -4.54 4.36 0.20
CA ASN A 99 -4.53 4.81 -1.20
C ASN A 99 -4.00 6.24 -1.35
N ASN A 100 -4.37 7.12 -0.42
CA ASN A 100 -3.89 8.51 -0.39
C ASN A 100 -2.38 8.59 -0.19
N GLU A 101 -1.81 7.86 0.77
CA GLU A 101 -0.37 7.88 1.01
C GLU A 101 0.42 7.30 -0.17
N PHE A 102 0.01 6.14 -0.70
CA PHE A 102 0.64 5.59 -1.91
C PHE A 102 0.54 6.54 -3.10
N GLY A 103 -0.61 7.17 -3.31
CA GLY A 103 -0.83 8.08 -4.43
C GLY A 103 -0.04 9.38 -4.31
N PHE A 104 -0.04 10.02 -3.13
CA PHE A 104 0.74 11.24 -2.91
C PHE A 104 2.25 10.99 -2.90
N ASP A 105 2.71 9.84 -2.40
CA ASP A 105 4.12 9.46 -2.50
C ASP A 105 4.54 9.27 -3.96
N TYR A 106 3.71 8.62 -4.77
CA TYR A 106 3.95 8.52 -6.22
C TYR A 106 4.05 9.90 -6.88
N LEU A 107 3.13 10.81 -6.57
CA LEU A 107 3.15 12.17 -7.12
C LEU A 107 4.41 12.93 -6.68
N ARG A 108 4.78 12.87 -5.39
CA ARG A 108 5.99 13.49 -4.85
C ARG A 108 7.26 12.93 -5.48
N ASP A 109 7.35 11.62 -5.64
CA ASP A 109 8.49 10.95 -6.28
C ASP A 109 8.67 11.33 -7.75
N ASN A 110 7.63 11.86 -8.42
CA ASN A 110 7.74 12.37 -9.78
C ASN A 110 8.01 13.88 -9.85
N MET A 111 8.19 14.55 -8.71
CA MET A 111 8.59 15.96 -8.60
C MET A 111 9.98 16.15 -7.97
N VAL A 112 10.64 15.09 -7.49
CA VAL A 112 11.98 15.17 -6.90
C VAL A 112 13.05 15.52 -7.95
N PHE A 113 14.13 16.15 -7.52
CA PHE A 113 15.22 16.59 -8.42
C PHE A 113 16.22 15.47 -8.71
N SER A 114 16.31 14.46 -7.85
CA SER A 114 17.23 13.35 -8.01
C SER A 114 16.58 11.98 -7.73
N LEU A 115 17.06 10.93 -8.40
CA LEU A 115 16.52 9.57 -8.21
C LEU A 115 16.73 9.05 -6.77
N ALA A 116 17.76 9.52 -6.08
CA ALA A 116 18.06 9.13 -4.70
C ALA A 116 17.02 9.67 -3.69
N GLU A 117 16.23 10.67 -4.07
CA GLU A 117 15.18 11.25 -3.22
C GLU A 117 13.86 10.50 -3.31
N LYS A 118 13.68 9.64 -4.32
CA LYS A 118 12.48 8.81 -4.47
C LYS A 118 12.32 7.86 -3.28
N LYS A 119 11.08 7.69 -2.82
CA LYS A 119 10.73 6.86 -1.67
C LYS A 119 10.15 5.52 -2.09
N GLN A 120 9.26 5.52 -3.07
CA GLN A 120 8.69 4.30 -3.64
C GLN A 120 9.73 3.55 -4.44
N ARG A 121 9.59 2.22 -4.42
CA ARG A 121 10.18 1.32 -5.41
C ARG A 121 9.18 1.06 -6.55
N GLY A 122 9.44 0.04 -7.37
CA GLY A 122 8.53 -0.38 -8.43
C GLY A 122 7.12 -0.70 -7.93
N LEU A 123 6.11 -0.36 -8.73
CA LEU A 123 4.70 -0.68 -8.47
C LEU A 123 4.38 -2.10 -8.98
N HIS A 124 4.84 -3.12 -8.25
CA HIS A 124 4.81 -4.51 -8.72
C HIS A 124 3.44 -5.20 -8.53
N TYR A 125 2.97 -5.27 -7.27
CA TYR A 125 1.71 -5.93 -6.94
C TYR A 125 1.02 -5.20 -5.79
N ALA A 126 -0.31 -5.07 -5.89
CA ALA A 126 -1.12 -4.42 -4.87
C ALA A 126 -2.38 -5.24 -4.55
N ILE A 127 -2.65 -5.41 -3.25
CA ILE A 127 -3.92 -5.92 -2.74
C ILE A 127 -4.67 -4.75 -2.11
N ILE A 128 -5.91 -4.53 -2.56
CA ILE A 128 -6.75 -3.44 -2.08
C ILE A 128 -7.87 -4.05 -1.22
N ASP A 129 -7.86 -3.76 0.07
CA ASP A 129 -8.98 -4.06 0.96
C ASP A 129 -10.10 -3.04 0.78
N GLU A 130 -11.35 -3.50 0.83
CA GLU A 130 -12.55 -2.73 0.47
C GLU A 130 -12.40 -1.99 -0.87
N VAL A 131 -12.10 -2.78 -1.91
CA VAL A 131 -11.82 -2.30 -3.27
C VAL A 131 -12.93 -1.43 -3.88
N ASP A 132 -14.18 -1.66 -3.50
CA ASP A 132 -15.32 -0.85 -3.89
C ASP A 132 -15.23 0.56 -3.31
N SER A 133 -14.92 0.68 -2.02
CA SER A 133 -14.74 1.96 -1.34
C SER A 133 -13.61 2.77 -1.99
N ILE A 134 -12.49 2.13 -2.32
CA ILE A 134 -11.30 2.83 -2.83
C ILE A 134 -11.40 3.12 -4.34
N LEU A 135 -11.70 2.12 -5.16
CA LEU A 135 -11.66 2.27 -6.63
C LEU A 135 -12.95 2.84 -7.23
N ILE A 136 -14.06 2.85 -6.48
CA ILE A 136 -15.35 3.39 -6.95
C ILE A 136 -15.71 4.67 -6.19
N ASP A 137 -15.81 4.61 -4.86
CA ASP A 137 -16.33 5.74 -4.09
C ASP A 137 -15.31 6.87 -3.92
N GLU A 138 -14.04 6.56 -3.63
CA GLU A 138 -12.98 7.56 -3.48
C GLU A 138 -12.44 8.09 -4.81
N ALA A 139 -12.55 7.30 -5.89
CA ALA A 139 -12.08 7.68 -7.22
C ALA A 139 -12.81 8.89 -7.85
N ARG A 140 -13.83 9.44 -7.18
CA ARG A 140 -14.56 10.63 -7.62
C ARG A 140 -13.74 11.92 -7.57
N THR A 141 -12.70 11.98 -6.73
CA THR A 141 -11.85 13.17 -6.57
C THR A 141 -10.40 12.80 -6.84
N PRO A 142 -9.68 13.51 -7.73
CA PRO A 142 -8.28 13.23 -8.00
C PRO A 142 -7.37 13.69 -6.86
N LEU A 143 -6.20 13.06 -6.74
CA LEU A 143 -5.12 13.54 -5.87
C LEU A 143 -4.38 14.70 -6.54
N ILE A 144 -4.27 15.83 -5.84
CA ILE A 144 -3.68 17.06 -6.35
C ILE A 144 -2.65 17.58 -5.34
N ILE A 145 -1.43 17.86 -5.80
CA ILE A 145 -0.45 18.64 -5.05
C ILE A 145 -0.45 20.05 -5.63
N SER A 146 -0.82 21.03 -4.80
CA SER A 146 -0.74 22.45 -5.14
C SER A 146 0.52 23.08 -4.54
N GLY A 147 1.09 24.04 -5.25
CA GLY A 147 2.18 24.88 -4.77
C GLY A 147 1.77 26.34 -4.83
N GLN A 148 2.26 27.16 -3.91
CA GLN A 148 2.12 28.62 -4.05
C GLN A 148 3.00 29.07 -5.22
N SER A 149 2.45 29.88 -6.13
CA SER A 149 3.27 30.56 -7.13
C SER A 149 4.12 31.61 -6.41
N GLU A 150 5.44 31.59 -6.61
CA GLU A 150 6.28 32.70 -6.16
C GLU A 150 5.76 33.99 -6.79
N ASP A 151 5.62 35.05 -5.99
CA ASP A 151 5.07 36.34 -6.39
C ASP A 151 6.07 37.03 -7.33
N SER A 152 6.07 36.61 -8.60
CA SER A 152 6.94 37.12 -9.66
C SER A 152 6.48 38.49 -10.19
N SER A 153 5.59 39.18 -9.48
CA SER A 153 5.08 40.50 -9.88
C SER A 153 6.22 41.51 -10.11
N HIS A 154 7.31 41.39 -9.35
CA HIS A 154 8.53 42.19 -9.54
C HIS A 154 9.33 41.88 -10.82
N LEU A 155 9.15 40.71 -11.46
CA LEU A 155 9.83 40.35 -12.73
C LEU A 155 9.11 40.93 -13.96
N TYR A 156 7.90 41.47 -13.79
CA TYR A 156 7.08 42.05 -14.85
C TYR A 156 6.91 43.59 -14.73
N THR A 157 7.66 44.24 -13.83
CA THR A 157 7.70 45.71 -13.66
C THR A 157 9.05 46.25 -14.09
#